data_AF-A0A7T5JMY5-F1
#
_entry.id   AF-A0A7T5JMY5-F1
#
_cell.length_a   1.000
_cell.length_b   1.000
_cell.length_c   1.000
_cell.angle_alpha   90.00
_cell.angle_beta   90.00
_cell.angle_gamma   90.00
#
_symmetry.space_group_name_H-M   'P 1'
#
loop_
_entity.id
_entity.type
_entity.pdbx_description
1 polymer ?
#
loop_
_entity_poly.entity_id
_entity_poly.type
_entity_poly.pdbx_seq_one_letter_code
_entity_poly.pdbx_strand_id
1 'polypeptide(L)'
;MAMLYLDDGTHQVSWGGETITLLPKEYLLFRFLYLHRNQAFRREELLDRVWGLEMPTDRTVDDHVYRLRKKLQFWQHLLSIETVRGVGYRLHWKEPQPANVLDVHPEFASHIKQMLEMYHGLGMGAALQTLSAHKDVLGLTLDPFYAVYVRFVTGEFAWFLRAAEIPLRERLFYLSHLYILTEKDPAKALALCKQVLSRKEDLPGMWEVELEMNLIPLYVETGQWQHAESQIEKLAETISGLRSNSYTLTYWFQQMTYLLRRKELALAQKKLEEAKCLLAEKPMQREQGMLLGLEGMLAFQRGEQARARRLIDEGIDILRQTRFVPHYLYAVRKVERFFQIYPGDSAWQQKYRKEWARLWEEHRLGELHKQLEELFARQL
;
A
#
# COMPACT_ATOMS: atom_id res chain seq x y z
N MET A 1 -23.42 -9.80 -25.55
CA MET A 1 -23.55 -10.32 -24.16
C MET A 1 -23.48 -11.83 -24.23
N ALA A 2 -22.47 -12.45 -23.59
CA ALA A 2 -22.40 -13.91 -23.53
C ALA A 2 -23.53 -14.44 -22.63
N MET A 3 -24.34 -15.36 -23.13
CA MET A 3 -25.51 -15.92 -22.45
C MET A 3 -25.32 -17.43 -22.30
N LEU A 4 -25.78 -18.00 -21.18
CA LEU A 4 -25.86 -19.46 -21.04
C LEU A 4 -26.99 -19.98 -21.92
N TYR A 5 -26.77 -21.10 -22.58
CA TYR A 5 -27.86 -21.84 -23.23
C TYR A 5 -28.48 -22.79 -22.20
N LEU A 6 -29.81 -22.69 -22.04
CA LEU A 6 -30.59 -23.50 -21.11
C LEU A 6 -31.52 -24.39 -21.94
N ASP A 7 -31.32 -25.71 -21.85
CA ASP A 7 -32.17 -26.69 -22.51
C ASP A 7 -33.19 -27.24 -21.51
N ASP A 8 -34.42 -26.74 -21.61
CA ASP A 8 -35.54 -27.13 -20.73
C ASP A 8 -35.94 -28.61 -20.94
N GLY A 9 -35.62 -29.22 -22.10
CA GLY A 9 -35.98 -30.61 -22.41
C GLY A 9 -34.97 -31.64 -21.88
N THR A 10 -33.68 -31.29 -21.86
CA THR A 10 -32.61 -32.19 -21.39
C THR A 10 -32.05 -31.83 -20.02
N HIS A 11 -32.51 -30.73 -19.42
CA HIS A 11 -31.97 -30.15 -18.18
C HIS A 11 -30.47 -29.85 -18.27
N GLN A 12 -30.01 -29.48 -19.47
CA GLN A 12 -28.62 -29.13 -19.73
C GLN A 12 -28.42 -27.61 -19.73
N VAL A 13 -27.29 -27.20 -19.20
CA VAL A 13 -26.80 -25.82 -19.25
C VAL A 13 -25.50 -25.85 -20.02
N SER A 14 -25.29 -24.94 -20.98
CA SER A 14 -24.04 -24.87 -21.74
C SER A 14 -23.50 -23.46 -21.96
N TRP A 15 -22.17 -23.37 -22.02
CA TRP A 15 -21.40 -22.15 -22.27
C TRP A 15 -20.03 -22.49 -22.86
N GLY A 16 -19.60 -21.77 -23.89
CA GLY A 16 -18.24 -21.93 -24.44
C GLY A 16 -17.90 -23.33 -24.96
N GLY A 17 -18.89 -24.14 -25.36
CA GLY A 17 -18.69 -25.53 -25.79
C GLY A 17 -18.72 -26.57 -24.65
N GLU A 18 -18.85 -26.12 -23.41
CA GLU A 18 -18.96 -26.97 -22.23
C GLU A 18 -20.44 -27.13 -21.83
N THR A 19 -20.83 -28.34 -21.40
CA THR A 19 -22.21 -28.66 -21.03
C THR A 19 -22.26 -29.37 -19.69
N ILE A 20 -23.16 -28.94 -18.81
CA ILE A 20 -23.43 -29.56 -17.51
C ILE A 20 -24.87 -30.08 -17.49
N THR A 21 -25.04 -31.34 -17.15
CA THR A 21 -26.37 -31.95 -16.93
C THR A 21 -26.78 -31.82 -15.46
N LEU A 22 -27.91 -31.17 -15.23
CA LEU A 22 -28.50 -30.97 -13.91
C LEU A 22 -29.66 -31.95 -13.70
N LEU A 23 -29.92 -32.32 -12.45
CA LEU A 23 -31.18 -33.01 -12.12
C LEU A 23 -32.35 -32.02 -12.25
N PRO A 24 -33.60 -32.48 -12.45
CA PRO A 24 -34.73 -31.60 -12.74
C PRO A 24 -34.90 -30.42 -11.75
N LYS A 25 -34.85 -30.68 -10.44
CA LYS A 25 -34.97 -29.63 -9.42
C LYS A 25 -33.72 -28.75 -9.30
N GLU A 26 -32.53 -29.32 -9.55
CA GLU A 26 -31.29 -28.53 -9.62
C GLU A 26 -31.35 -27.56 -10.80
N TYR A 27 -31.82 -28.04 -11.95
CA TYR A 27 -32.01 -27.25 -13.15
C TYR A 27 -33.01 -26.12 -12.94
N LEU A 28 -34.18 -26.42 -12.39
CA LEU A 28 -35.21 -25.41 -12.13
C LEU A 28 -34.73 -24.35 -11.13
N LEU A 29 -34.04 -24.75 -10.06
CA LEU A 29 -33.44 -23.82 -9.11
C LEU A 29 -32.37 -22.94 -9.78
N PHE A 30 -31.46 -23.54 -10.56
CA PHE A 30 -30.43 -22.82 -11.27
C PHE A 30 -31.02 -21.83 -12.28
N ARG A 31 -31.97 -22.26 -13.09
CA ARG A 31 -32.68 -21.45 -14.10
C ARG A 31 -33.36 -20.26 -13.44
N PHE A 32 -34.08 -20.47 -12.34
CA PHE A 32 -34.70 -19.38 -11.59
C PHE A 32 -33.65 -18.35 -11.13
N LEU A 33 -32.59 -18.82 -10.45
CA LEU A 33 -31.53 -17.94 -9.98
C LEU A 33 -30.78 -17.23 -11.12
N TYR A 34 -30.62 -17.87 -12.29
CA TYR A 34 -29.94 -17.28 -13.45
C TYR A 34 -30.77 -16.20 -14.14
N LEU A 35 -32.08 -16.43 -14.29
CA LEU A 35 -33.02 -15.44 -14.82
C LEU A 35 -33.09 -14.21 -13.90
N HIS A 36 -32.93 -14.43 -12.59
CA HIS A 36 -32.90 -13.38 -11.56
C HIS A 36 -31.49 -13.13 -11.00
N ARG A 37 -30.46 -13.29 -11.83
CA ARG A 37 -29.06 -13.11 -11.42
C ARG A 37 -28.84 -11.76 -10.75
N ASN A 38 -27.94 -11.75 -9.78
CA ASN A 38 -27.59 -10.63 -8.90
C ASN A 38 -28.68 -10.20 -7.90
N GLN A 39 -29.80 -10.93 -7.81
CA GLN A 39 -30.84 -10.73 -6.79
C GLN A 39 -30.82 -11.86 -5.74
N ALA A 40 -31.08 -11.51 -4.47
CA ALA A 40 -31.11 -12.46 -3.37
C ALA A 40 -32.55 -12.88 -3.07
N PHE A 41 -32.75 -14.18 -2.87
CA PHE A 41 -34.05 -14.78 -2.56
C PHE A 41 -33.99 -15.57 -1.25
N ARG A 42 -35.06 -15.48 -0.46
CA ARG A 42 -35.26 -16.29 0.75
C ARG A 42 -35.51 -17.75 0.40
N ARG A 43 -35.26 -18.64 1.37
CA ARG A 43 -35.47 -20.09 1.18
C ARG A 43 -36.92 -20.41 0.86
N GLU A 44 -37.84 -19.82 1.61
CA GLU A 44 -39.29 -19.91 1.40
C GLU A 44 -39.67 -19.50 -0.04
N GLU A 45 -39.13 -18.37 -0.53
CA GLU A 45 -39.40 -17.89 -1.89
C GLU A 45 -38.86 -18.87 -2.95
N LEU A 46 -37.70 -19.48 -2.72
CA LEU A 46 -37.14 -20.49 -3.62
C LEU A 46 -37.94 -21.79 -3.59
N LEU A 47 -38.45 -22.18 -2.42
CA LEU A 47 -39.34 -23.33 -2.25
C LEU A 47 -40.64 -23.14 -3.02
N ASP A 48 -41.31 -22.01 -2.85
CA ASP A 48 -42.58 -21.71 -3.52
C ASP A 48 -42.42 -21.71 -5.05
N ARG A 49 -41.28 -21.21 -5.55
CA ARG A 49 -41.03 -21.04 -6.99
C ARG A 49 -40.61 -22.33 -7.70
N VAL A 50 -39.92 -23.23 -7.00
CA VAL A 50 -39.31 -24.42 -7.62
C VAL A 50 -39.98 -25.72 -7.17
N TRP A 51 -40.59 -25.75 -5.99
CA TRP A 51 -41.21 -26.94 -5.39
C TRP A 51 -42.73 -26.83 -5.19
N GLY A 52 -43.31 -25.63 -5.01
CA GLY A 52 -44.72 -25.29 -5.21
C GLY A 52 -45.78 -26.15 -4.49
N LEU A 53 -46.06 -27.36 -4.99
CA LEU A 53 -47.06 -28.31 -4.47
C LEU A 53 -46.46 -29.45 -3.64
N GLU A 54 -45.13 -29.55 -3.61
CA GLU A 54 -44.41 -30.47 -2.73
C GLU A 54 -44.35 -29.85 -1.32
N MET A 55 -44.19 -30.66 -0.26
CA MET A 55 -43.99 -30.18 1.12
C MET A 55 -42.50 -30.29 1.54
N PRO A 56 -41.55 -29.62 0.87
CA PRO A 56 -40.14 -29.63 1.25
C PRO A 56 -39.88 -28.75 2.48
N THR A 57 -38.66 -28.81 3.01
CA THR A 57 -38.19 -27.93 4.07
C THR A 57 -37.09 -27.00 3.54
N ASP A 58 -36.75 -25.96 4.29
CA ASP A 58 -35.61 -25.07 3.99
C ASP A 58 -34.31 -25.83 3.69
N ARG A 59 -34.09 -26.97 4.35
CA ARG A 59 -32.93 -27.85 4.12
C ARG A 59 -32.87 -28.39 2.70
N THR A 60 -34.01 -28.56 2.04
CA THR A 60 -34.08 -28.97 0.64
C THR A 60 -33.41 -27.94 -0.28
N VAL A 61 -33.62 -26.64 -0.05
CA VAL A 61 -32.92 -25.58 -0.82
C VAL A 61 -31.43 -25.67 -0.58
N ASP A 62 -31.01 -25.79 0.68
CA ASP A 62 -29.59 -25.85 1.05
C ASP A 62 -28.87 -27.02 0.38
N ASP A 63 -29.48 -28.21 0.36
CA ASP A 63 -28.94 -29.42 -0.28
C ASP A 63 -28.80 -29.25 -1.80
N HIS A 64 -29.79 -28.62 -2.44
CA HIS A 64 -29.73 -28.36 -3.89
C HIS A 64 -28.71 -27.28 -4.23
N VAL A 65 -28.59 -26.22 -3.42
CA VAL A 65 -27.52 -25.21 -3.59
C VAL A 65 -26.15 -25.84 -3.39
N TYR A 66 -26.00 -26.74 -2.42
CA TYR A 66 -24.74 -27.47 -2.21
C TYR A 66 -24.35 -28.29 -3.44
N ARG A 67 -25.28 -29.05 -4.02
CA ARG A 67 -25.04 -29.84 -5.24
C ARG A 67 -24.76 -28.96 -6.45
N LEU A 68 -25.54 -27.89 -6.63
CA LEU A 68 -25.32 -26.91 -7.69
C LEU A 68 -23.93 -26.29 -7.58
N ARG A 69 -23.49 -25.85 -6.40
CA ARG A 69 -22.13 -25.31 -6.21
C ARG A 69 -21.04 -26.30 -6.63
N LYS A 70 -21.20 -27.59 -6.31
CA LYS A 70 -20.25 -28.63 -6.76
C LYS A 70 -20.24 -28.78 -8.28
N LYS A 71 -21.41 -28.87 -8.90
CA LYS A 71 -21.52 -29.03 -10.36
C LYS A 71 -21.01 -27.80 -11.12
N LEU A 72 -21.27 -26.60 -10.59
CA LEU A 72 -20.88 -25.32 -11.17
C LEU A 72 -19.43 -24.90 -10.84
N GLN A 73 -18.68 -25.72 -10.08
CA GLN A 73 -17.33 -25.38 -9.65
C GLN A 73 -16.41 -25.06 -10.85
N PHE A 74 -16.59 -25.76 -11.97
CA PHE A 74 -15.83 -25.54 -13.19
C PHE A 74 -16.07 -24.15 -13.81
N TRP A 75 -17.27 -23.59 -13.61
CA TRP A 75 -17.67 -22.25 -14.05
C TRP A 75 -17.56 -21.19 -12.95
N GLN A 76 -16.77 -21.44 -11.89
CA GLN A 76 -16.58 -20.46 -10.80
C GLN A 76 -16.02 -19.11 -11.27
N HIS A 77 -15.36 -19.08 -12.42
CA HIS A 77 -14.83 -17.88 -13.06
C HIS A 77 -15.94 -17.05 -13.74
N LEU A 78 -17.04 -17.69 -14.14
CA LEU A 78 -18.18 -17.10 -14.83
C LEU A 78 -19.35 -16.76 -13.89
N LEU A 79 -19.62 -17.60 -12.89
CA LEU A 79 -20.74 -17.41 -11.97
C LEU A 79 -20.51 -18.08 -10.62
N SER A 80 -21.24 -17.65 -9.60
CA SER A 80 -21.23 -18.28 -8.27
C SER A 80 -22.58 -18.15 -7.58
N ILE A 81 -23.02 -19.18 -6.86
CA ILE A 81 -24.18 -19.09 -5.96
C ILE A 81 -23.68 -18.71 -4.57
N GLU A 82 -24.03 -17.53 -4.09
CA GLU A 82 -23.60 -16.94 -2.82
C GLU A 82 -24.67 -17.10 -1.73
N THR A 83 -24.23 -17.24 -0.48
CA THR A 83 -25.11 -17.17 0.67
C THR A 83 -25.15 -15.73 1.16
N VAL A 84 -26.32 -15.09 1.08
CA VAL A 84 -26.54 -13.75 1.61
C VAL A 84 -27.05 -13.88 3.04
N ARG A 85 -26.18 -13.57 4.02
CA ARG A 85 -26.47 -13.74 5.45
C ARG A 85 -27.75 -13.00 5.83
N GLY A 86 -28.66 -13.69 6.52
CA GLY A 86 -29.96 -13.15 6.94
C GLY A 86 -31.01 -13.06 5.84
N VAL A 87 -30.70 -13.46 4.59
CA VAL A 87 -31.64 -13.39 3.46
C VAL A 87 -31.82 -14.75 2.81
N GLY A 88 -30.78 -15.36 2.25
CA GLY A 88 -30.89 -16.62 1.53
C GLY A 88 -29.80 -16.78 0.47
N TYR A 89 -30.19 -16.99 -0.79
CA TYR A 89 -29.26 -17.31 -1.88
C TYR A 89 -29.38 -16.35 -3.06
N ARG A 90 -28.24 -16.11 -3.73
CA ARG A 90 -28.14 -15.30 -4.94
C ARG A 90 -27.18 -15.97 -5.93
N LEU A 91 -27.54 -16.02 -7.21
CA LEU A 91 -26.57 -16.31 -8.25
C LEU A 91 -25.93 -15.00 -8.71
N HIS A 92 -24.62 -14.87 -8.48
CA HIS A 92 -23.80 -13.76 -8.94
C HIS A 92 -23.20 -14.12 -10.30
N TRP A 93 -23.46 -13.29 -11.30
CA TRP A 93 -22.87 -13.44 -12.64
C TRP A 93 -21.61 -12.57 -12.72
N LYS A 94 -20.46 -13.21 -12.93
CA LYS A 94 -19.18 -12.53 -13.12
C LYS A 94 -19.07 -12.21 -14.61
N GLU A 95 -19.08 -10.94 -14.97
CA GLU A 95 -18.79 -10.57 -16.35
C GLU A 95 -17.45 -11.17 -16.76
N PRO A 96 -17.34 -11.82 -17.94
CA PRO A 96 -16.06 -12.33 -18.40
C PRO A 96 -15.11 -11.16 -18.54
N GLN A 97 -14.18 -11.05 -17.58
CA GLN A 97 -13.06 -10.14 -17.74
C GLN A 97 -12.25 -10.68 -18.93
N PRO A 98 -11.89 -9.82 -19.91
CA PRO A 98 -11.04 -10.26 -21.00
C PRO A 98 -9.79 -10.92 -20.41
N ALA A 99 -9.31 -12.00 -21.07
CA ALA A 99 -8.06 -12.64 -20.68
C ALA A 99 -7.00 -11.56 -20.50
N ASN A 100 -6.39 -11.53 -19.33
CA ASN A 100 -5.36 -10.55 -19.01
C ASN A 100 -4.24 -10.68 -20.05
N VAL A 101 -3.96 -9.59 -20.77
CA VAL A 101 -3.00 -9.58 -21.88
C VAL A 101 -1.62 -10.06 -21.40
N LEU A 102 -1.29 -9.82 -20.13
CA LEU A 102 -0.05 -10.26 -19.51
C LEU A 102 0.03 -11.79 -19.31
N ASP A 103 -1.10 -12.47 -19.12
CA ASP A 103 -1.14 -13.92 -18.93
C ASP A 103 -0.89 -14.65 -20.25
N VAL A 104 -1.18 -14.00 -21.38
CA VAL A 104 -1.00 -14.54 -22.74
C VAL A 104 0.36 -14.13 -23.34
N HIS A 105 0.92 -12.99 -22.90
CA HIS A 105 2.16 -12.42 -23.44
C HIS A 105 3.22 -12.20 -22.34
N PRO A 106 4.01 -13.22 -21.99
CA PRO A 106 5.00 -13.13 -20.89
C PRO A 106 6.10 -12.08 -21.14
N GLU A 107 6.48 -11.85 -22.40
CA GLU A 107 7.43 -10.79 -22.74
C GLU A 107 6.86 -9.40 -22.45
N PHE A 108 5.60 -9.16 -22.78
CA PHE A 108 4.92 -7.90 -22.48
C PHE A 108 4.79 -7.69 -20.96
N ALA A 109 4.46 -8.75 -20.21
CA ALA A 109 4.45 -8.72 -18.74
C ALA A 109 5.81 -8.32 -18.15
N SER A 110 6.91 -8.85 -18.71
CA SER A 110 8.28 -8.47 -18.33
C SER A 110 8.55 -6.98 -18.59
N HIS A 111 8.15 -6.45 -19.76
CA HIS A 111 8.33 -5.04 -20.08
C HIS A 111 7.54 -4.11 -19.15
N ILE A 112 6.30 -4.46 -18.80
CA ILE A 112 5.52 -3.69 -17.83
C ILE A 112 6.19 -3.70 -16.45
N LYS A 113 6.66 -4.86 -16.00
CA LYS A 113 7.38 -4.98 -14.73
C LYS A 113 8.64 -4.10 -14.72
N GLN A 114 9.46 -4.15 -15.78
CA GLN A 114 10.64 -3.31 -15.91
C GLN A 114 10.29 -1.81 -15.92
N MET A 115 9.18 -1.43 -16.55
CA MET A 115 8.71 -0.05 -16.58
C MET A 115 8.28 0.43 -15.18
N LEU A 116 7.55 -0.40 -14.42
CA LEU A 116 7.18 -0.10 -13.04
C LEU A 116 8.42 0.01 -12.14
N GLU A 117 9.36 -0.92 -12.27
CA GLU A 117 10.66 -0.88 -11.57
C GLU A 117 11.45 0.38 -11.90
N MET A 118 11.47 0.79 -13.17
CA MET A 118 12.15 2.01 -13.61
C MET A 118 11.49 3.27 -13.02
N TYR A 119 10.16 3.41 -13.14
CA TYR A 119 9.46 4.58 -12.58
C TYR A 119 9.53 4.64 -11.06
N HIS A 120 9.46 3.50 -10.40
CA HIS A 120 9.71 3.41 -8.96
C HIS A 120 11.14 3.83 -8.62
N GLY A 121 12.14 3.25 -9.29
CA GLY A 121 13.55 3.54 -9.06
C GLY A 121 13.91 5.02 -9.32
N LEU A 122 13.29 5.66 -10.31
CA LEU A 122 13.49 7.09 -10.60
C LEU A 122 12.66 8.03 -9.71
N GLY A 123 11.86 7.50 -8.77
CA GLY A 123 11.00 8.31 -7.93
C GLY A 123 9.89 9.04 -8.70
N MET A 124 9.43 8.47 -9.81
CA MET A 124 8.39 9.03 -10.69
C MET A 124 6.98 8.51 -10.32
N GLY A 125 6.49 8.89 -9.14
CA GLY A 125 5.24 8.35 -8.59
C GLY A 125 4.01 8.75 -9.39
N ALA A 126 4.02 9.92 -10.03
CA ALA A 126 2.95 10.33 -10.95
C ALA A 126 2.79 9.36 -12.13
N ALA A 127 3.89 8.83 -12.67
CA ALA A 127 3.85 7.82 -13.73
C ALA A 127 3.28 6.49 -13.21
N LEU A 128 3.74 6.02 -12.05
CA LEU A 128 3.21 4.81 -11.39
C LEU A 128 1.70 4.91 -11.12
N GLN A 129 1.25 6.05 -10.61
CA GLN A 129 -0.17 6.30 -10.34
C GLN A 129 -1.00 6.29 -11.61
N THR A 130 -0.49 6.89 -12.69
CA THR A 130 -1.17 6.90 -13.99
C THR A 130 -1.34 5.47 -14.52
N LEU A 131 -0.28 4.66 -14.48
CA LEU A 131 -0.35 3.25 -14.89
C LEU A 131 -1.34 2.45 -14.04
N SER A 132 -1.30 2.63 -12.71
CA SER A 132 -2.20 1.91 -11.81
C SER A 132 -3.67 2.33 -11.98
N ALA A 133 -3.94 3.63 -12.15
CA ALA A 133 -5.29 4.15 -12.34
C ALA A 133 -5.94 3.68 -13.65
N HIS A 134 -5.13 3.40 -14.68
CA HIS A 134 -5.59 2.93 -15.98
C HIS A 134 -5.30 1.44 -16.23
N LYS A 135 -4.92 0.68 -15.20
CA LYS A 135 -4.52 -0.73 -15.34
C LYS A 135 -5.60 -1.58 -16.01
N ASP A 136 -6.88 -1.33 -15.72
CA ASP A 136 -7.99 -2.12 -16.29
C ASP A 136 -8.15 -1.84 -17.79
N VAL A 137 -7.95 -0.58 -18.22
CA VAL A 137 -7.96 -0.18 -19.64
C VAL A 137 -6.75 -0.77 -20.37
N LEU A 138 -5.61 -0.81 -19.70
CA LEU A 138 -4.35 -1.33 -20.23
C LEU A 138 -4.26 -2.86 -20.15
N GLY A 139 -5.25 -3.53 -19.55
CA GLY A 139 -5.24 -4.97 -19.30
C GLY A 139 -4.06 -5.42 -18.43
N LEU A 140 -3.65 -4.61 -17.46
CA LEU A 140 -2.52 -4.86 -16.57
C LEU A 140 -2.98 -5.47 -15.24
N THR A 141 -2.44 -6.63 -14.92
CA THR A 141 -2.42 -7.12 -13.53
C THR A 141 -1.08 -6.74 -12.90
N LEU A 142 -1.13 -5.85 -11.91
CA LEU A 142 0.05 -5.53 -11.11
C LEU A 142 0.48 -6.76 -10.31
N ASP A 143 1.79 -7.01 -10.21
CA ASP A 143 2.28 -8.02 -9.29
C ASP A 143 1.87 -7.69 -7.84
N PRO A 144 1.85 -8.69 -6.94
CA PRO A 144 1.38 -8.50 -5.57
C PRO A 144 2.09 -7.38 -4.82
N PHE A 145 3.38 -7.13 -5.10
CA PHE A 145 4.13 -6.04 -4.47
C PHE A 145 3.57 -4.68 -4.90
N TYR A 146 3.45 -4.41 -6.21
CA TYR A 146 2.92 -3.11 -6.68
C TYR A 146 1.44 -2.91 -6.36
N ALA A 147 0.64 -3.98 -6.29
CA ALA A 147 -0.76 -3.90 -5.88
C ALA A 147 -0.95 -3.31 -4.46
N VAL A 148 -0.02 -3.60 -3.55
CA VAL A 148 0.01 -3.05 -2.19
C VAL A 148 0.76 -1.71 -2.16
N TYR A 149 1.95 -1.67 -2.75
CA TYR A 149 2.83 -0.50 -2.72
C TYR A 149 2.17 0.75 -3.31
N VAL A 150 1.44 0.63 -4.43
CA VAL A 150 0.78 1.78 -5.06
C VAL A 150 -0.26 2.42 -4.12
N ARG A 151 -1.00 1.61 -3.36
CA ARG A 151 -1.96 2.12 -2.36
C ARG A 151 -1.27 2.89 -1.24
N PHE A 152 -0.07 2.46 -0.83
CA PHE A 152 0.71 3.18 0.16
C PHE A 152 1.16 4.54 -0.37
N VAL A 153 1.75 4.58 -1.56
CA VAL A 153 2.31 5.83 -2.12
C VAL A 153 1.24 6.83 -2.56
N THR A 154 0.02 6.38 -2.84
CA THR A 154 -1.14 7.23 -3.14
C THR A 154 -1.85 7.78 -1.91
N GLY A 155 -1.51 7.28 -0.71
CA GLY A 155 -2.12 7.76 0.53
C GLY A 155 -3.39 7.03 0.96
N GLU A 156 -3.69 5.84 0.41
CA GLU A 156 -4.83 5.00 0.83
C GLU A 156 -4.58 4.30 2.19
N PHE A 157 -4.12 5.03 3.20
CA PHE A 157 -3.62 4.48 4.46
C PHE A 157 -4.65 3.64 5.22
N ALA A 158 -5.92 4.10 5.25
CA ALA A 158 -7.00 3.38 5.92
C ALA A 158 -7.33 2.02 5.28
N TRP A 159 -6.90 1.76 4.04
CA TRP A 159 -7.03 0.44 3.41
C TRP A 159 -6.13 -0.57 4.12
N PHE A 160 -4.91 -0.18 4.51
CA PHE A 160 -3.96 -1.06 5.20
C PHE A 160 -4.44 -1.52 6.57
N LEU A 161 -5.41 -0.85 7.20
CA LEU A 161 -6.02 -1.31 8.45
C LEU A 161 -7.15 -2.31 8.21
N ARG A 162 -7.87 -2.17 7.09
CA ARG A 162 -9.11 -2.93 6.80
C ARG A 162 -8.90 -4.13 5.88
N ALA A 163 -7.77 -4.21 5.18
CA ALA A 163 -7.43 -5.26 4.22
C ALA A 163 -7.16 -6.62 4.89
N ALA A 164 -8.17 -7.21 5.53
CA ALA A 164 -8.07 -8.49 6.25
C ALA A 164 -7.68 -9.67 5.35
N GLU A 165 -7.89 -9.54 4.04
CA GLU A 165 -7.47 -10.49 3.01
C GLU A 165 -5.94 -10.54 2.81
N ILE A 166 -5.23 -9.47 3.17
CA ILE A 166 -3.76 -9.42 3.11
C ILE A 166 -3.20 -9.78 4.49
N PRO A 167 -2.33 -10.80 4.60
CA PRO A 167 -1.72 -11.18 5.87
C PRO A 167 -1.05 -10.01 6.57
N LEU A 168 -1.10 -9.98 7.91
CA LEU A 168 -0.54 -8.86 8.70
C LEU A 168 0.95 -8.64 8.38
N ARG A 169 1.75 -9.70 8.25
CA ARG A 169 3.17 -9.64 7.84
C ARG A 169 3.42 -8.83 6.57
N GLU A 170 2.53 -8.93 5.58
CA GLU A 170 2.65 -8.22 4.29
C GLU A 170 2.27 -6.72 4.41
N ARG A 171 1.59 -6.34 5.50
CA ARG A 171 1.19 -4.94 5.77
C ARG A 171 1.95 -4.31 6.93
N LEU A 172 2.66 -5.10 7.73
CA LEU A 172 3.25 -4.71 9.00
C LEU A 172 4.25 -3.57 8.84
N PHE A 173 5.08 -3.63 7.80
CA PHE A 173 6.02 -2.57 7.44
C PHE A 173 5.33 -1.22 7.22
N TYR A 174 4.26 -1.20 6.41
CA TYR A 174 3.51 0.00 6.07
C TYR A 174 2.79 0.57 7.29
N LEU A 175 2.17 -0.29 8.10
CA LEU A 175 1.52 0.10 9.35
C LEU A 175 2.52 0.70 10.34
N SER A 176 3.72 0.11 10.44
CA SER A 176 4.80 0.61 11.30
C SER A 176 5.29 1.98 10.84
N HIS A 177 5.47 2.17 9.53
CA HIS A 177 5.79 3.47 8.95
C HIS A 177 4.73 4.52 9.27
N LEU A 178 3.45 4.21 9.07
CA LEU A 178 2.36 5.13 9.38
C LEU A 178 2.29 5.46 10.88
N TYR A 179 2.58 4.50 11.74
CA TYR A 179 2.68 4.76 13.17
C TYR A 179 3.81 5.73 13.48
N ILE A 180 5.02 5.47 12.96
CA ILE A 180 6.18 6.37 13.14
C ILE A 180 5.84 7.78 12.64
N LEU A 181 5.15 7.91 11.50
CA LEU A 181 4.72 9.19 10.93
C LEU A 181 3.66 9.93 11.77
N THR A 182 2.82 9.22 12.51
CA THR A 182 1.69 9.81 13.23
C THR A 182 1.95 10.03 14.72
N GLU A 183 2.78 9.19 15.32
CA GLU A 183 3.12 9.21 16.74
C GLU A 183 3.93 10.46 17.11
N LYS A 184 3.42 11.23 18.08
CA LYS A 184 4.04 12.48 18.53
C LYS A 184 5.20 12.23 19.48
N ASP A 185 5.14 11.16 20.28
CA ASP A 185 6.18 10.78 21.21
C ASP A 185 7.23 9.87 20.54
N PRO A 186 8.46 10.38 20.28
CA PRO A 186 9.49 9.57 19.64
C PRO A 186 9.89 8.33 20.45
N ALA A 187 9.71 8.33 21.77
CA ALA A 187 9.99 7.17 22.61
C ALA A 187 8.99 6.02 22.35
N LYS A 188 7.70 6.34 22.19
CA LYS A 188 6.68 5.36 21.80
C LYS A 188 6.93 4.79 20.40
N ALA A 189 7.24 5.66 19.43
CA ALA A 189 7.57 5.23 18.07
C ALA A 189 8.81 4.32 18.04
N LEU A 190 9.84 4.65 18.83
CA LEU A 190 11.03 3.83 18.99
C LEU A 190 10.71 2.47 19.62
N ALA A 191 9.91 2.45 20.68
CA ALA A 191 9.50 1.21 21.35
C ALA A 191 8.75 0.27 20.40
N LEU A 192 7.78 0.79 19.64
CA LEU A 192 7.06 0.01 18.65
C LEU A 192 8.00 -0.54 17.58
N CYS A 193 8.87 0.30 17.02
CA CYS A 193 9.80 -0.13 15.97
C CYS A 193 10.71 -1.26 16.47
N LYS A 194 11.21 -1.17 17.71
CA LYS A 194 11.98 -2.26 18.34
C LYS A 194 11.17 -3.53 18.55
N GLN A 195 9.90 -3.41 18.98
CA GLN A 195 9.02 -4.56 19.18
C GLN A 195 8.74 -5.28 17.85
N VAL A 196 8.45 -4.52 16.79
CA VAL A 196 8.28 -5.08 15.44
C VAL A 196 9.57 -5.76 14.96
N LEU A 197 10.72 -5.11 15.14
CA LEU A 197 12.03 -5.68 14.79
C LEU A 197 12.48 -6.85 15.66
N SER A 198 11.87 -7.11 16.83
CA SER A 198 12.11 -8.34 17.58
C SER A 198 11.42 -9.56 16.97
N ARG A 199 10.45 -9.34 16.08
CA ARG A 199 9.70 -10.38 15.35
C ARG A 199 10.11 -10.39 13.88
N LYS A 200 11.41 -10.47 13.61
CA LYS A 200 11.98 -10.37 12.24
C LYS A 200 11.39 -11.38 11.27
N GLU A 201 11.01 -12.56 11.77
CA GLU A 201 10.36 -13.62 10.98
C GLU A 201 9.02 -13.20 10.36
N ASP A 202 8.37 -12.18 10.94
CA ASP A 202 7.11 -11.61 10.45
C ASP A 202 7.32 -10.52 9.38
N LEU A 203 8.57 -10.20 9.01
CA LEU A 203 8.90 -9.18 8.02
C LEU A 203 9.66 -9.77 6.81
N PRO A 204 9.28 -9.41 5.58
CA PRO A 204 10.16 -9.56 4.42
C PRO A 204 11.52 -8.87 4.66
N GLY A 205 12.63 -9.55 4.34
CA GLY A 205 13.98 -9.09 4.72
C GLY A 205 14.38 -7.68 4.23
N MET A 206 13.83 -7.21 3.10
CA MET A 206 14.07 -5.84 2.62
C MET A 206 13.43 -4.75 3.50
N TRP A 207 12.31 -5.06 4.15
CA TRP A 207 11.58 -4.15 5.03
C TRP A 207 12.20 -4.08 6.42
N GLU A 208 12.86 -5.16 6.85
CA GLU A 208 13.66 -5.16 8.08
C GLU A 208 14.75 -4.08 8.02
N VAL A 209 15.54 -4.06 6.94
CA VAL A 209 16.64 -3.09 6.76
C VAL A 209 16.11 -1.66 6.80
N GLU A 210 14.95 -1.40 6.19
CA GLU A 210 14.35 -0.07 6.16
C GLU A 210 13.81 0.37 7.53
N LEU A 211 13.21 -0.54 8.30
CA LEU A 211 12.84 -0.26 9.69
C LEU A 211 14.07 -0.06 10.58
N GLU A 212 15.14 -0.82 10.37
CA GLU A 212 16.41 -0.63 11.07
C GLU A 212 17.03 0.74 10.76
N MET A 213 16.93 1.24 9.52
CA MET A 213 17.34 2.62 9.18
C MET A 213 16.49 3.67 9.91
N ASN A 214 15.18 3.43 10.07
CA ASN A 214 14.29 4.34 10.78
C ASN A 214 14.55 4.43 12.29
N LEU A 215 15.29 3.48 12.87
CA LEU A 215 15.73 3.60 14.27
C LEU A 215 16.72 4.76 14.46
N ILE A 216 17.54 5.09 13.46
CA ILE A 216 18.57 6.14 13.56
C ILE A 216 17.95 7.50 13.95
N PRO A 217 16.98 8.07 13.19
CA PRO A 217 16.37 9.34 13.58
C PRO A 217 15.61 9.24 14.90
N LEU A 218 15.00 8.10 15.24
CA LEU A 218 14.29 7.92 16.51
C LEU A 218 15.24 7.89 17.72
N TYR A 219 16.42 7.29 17.59
CA TYR A 219 17.47 7.37 18.60
C TYR A 219 17.97 8.79 18.78
N VAL A 220 18.13 9.54 17.69
CA VAL A 220 18.52 10.96 17.75
C VAL A 220 17.45 11.81 18.42
N GLU A 221 16.17 11.60 18.10
CA GLU A 221 15.05 12.34 18.71
C GLU A 221 14.86 12.02 20.20
N THR A 222 15.21 10.81 20.64
CA THR A 222 15.17 10.40 22.05
C THR A 222 16.49 10.67 22.80
N GLY A 223 17.50 11.26 22.15
CA GLY A 223 18.80 11.57 22.76
C GLY A 223 19.71 10.36 22.99
N GLN A 224 19.41 9.20 22.42
CA GLN A 224 20.19 7.97 22.51
C GLN A 224 21.34 7.95 21.47
N TRP A 225 22.28 8.89 21.59
CA TRP A 225 23.34 9.13 20.59
C TRP A 225 24.21 7.92 20.27
N GLN A 226 24.67 7.19 21.30
CA GLN A 226 25.50 5.99 21.11
C GLN A 226 24.76 4.87 20.36
N HIS A 227 23.44 4.75 20.58
CA HIS A 227 22.63 3.78 19.85
C HIS A 227 22.45 4.18 18.39
N ALA A 228 22.30 5.48 18.10
CA ALA A 228 22.24 5.98 16.73
C ALA A 228 23.56 5.70 15.98
N GLU A 229 24.71 5.97 16.62
CA GLU A 229 26.04 5.73 16.06
C GLU A 229 26.27 4.24 15.78
N SER A 230 26.02 3.37 16.78
CA SER A 230 26.13 1.92 16.61
C SER A 230 25.20 1.37 15.53
N GLN A 231 23.99 1.92 15.40
CA GLN A 231 23.05 1.51 14.36
C GLN A 231 23.53 1.93 12.95
N ILE A 232 24.16 3.10 12.83
CA ILE A 232 24.79 3.55 11.58
C ILE A 232 25.92 2.59 11.19
N GLU A 233 26.83 2.28 12.12
CA GLU A 233 27.96 1.37 11.87
C GLU A 233 27.49 -0.04 11.47
N LYS A 234 26.52 -0.60 12.20
CA LYS A 234 25.94 -1.92 11.93
C LYS A 234 25.38 -2.02 10.51
N LEU A 235 24.70 -0.98 10.02
CA LEU A 235 24.02 -1.01 8.73
C LEU A 235 24.95 -0.80 7.53
N ALA A 236 26.18 -0.33 7.73
CA ALA A 236 27.07 0.06 6.64
C ALA A 236 27.33 -1.08 5.64
N GLU A 237 27.69 -2.27 6.13
CA GLU A 237 27.96 -3.44 5.29
C GLU A 237 26.69 -3.97 4.61
N THR A 238 25.58 -4.05 5.35
CA THR A 238 24.29 -4.50 4.81
C THR A 238 23.82 -3.61 3.65
N ILE A 239 23.86 -2.29 3.81
CA ILE A 239 23.43 -1.34 2.78
C ILE A 239 24.34 -1.42 1.55
N SER A 240 25.66 -1.54 1.75
CA SER A 240 26.61 -1.73 0.65
C SER A 240 26.32 -3.02 -0.13
N GLY A 241 26.02 -4.12 0.58
CA GLY A 241 25.70 -5.42 0.00
C GLY A 241 24.41 -5.44 -0.85
N LEU A 242 23.42 -4.59 -0.52
CA LEU A 242 22.17 -4.49 -1.28
C LEU A 242 22.35 -3.95 -2.71
N ARG A 243 23.46 -3.24 -2.99
CA ARG A 243 23.73 -2.60 -4.29
C ARG A 243 22.54 -1.77 -4.82
N SER A 244 21.81 -1.14 -3.91
CA SER A 244 20.61 -0.35 -4.23
C SER A 244 20.84 1.13 -3.96
N ASN A 245 20.79 1.94 -5.02
CA ASN A 245 20.96 3.39 -4.95
C ASN A 245 19.95 4.05 -4.00
N SER A 246 18.69 3.56 -3.99
CA SER A 246 17.64 4.08 -3.11
C SER A 246 17.95 3.83 -1.64
N TYR A 247 18.40 2.62 -1.29
CA TYR A 247 18.76 2.28 0.09
C TYR A 247 20.02 3.03 0.52
N THR A 248 21.04 3.14 -0.35
CA THR A 248 22.25 3.92 -0.09
C THR A 248 21.94 5.39 0.21
N LEU A 249 21.12 6.04 -0.62
CA LEU A 249 20.72 7.43 -0.39
C LEU A 249 19.90 7.58 0.89
N THR A 250 18.93 6.70 1.13
CA THR A 250 18.10 6.72 2.34
C THR A 250 18.98 6.61 3.59
N TYR A 251 19.94 5.69 3.59
CA TYR A 251 20.92 5.53 4.66
C TYR A 251 21.76 6.80 4.86
N TRP A 252 22.30 7.39 3.80
CA TRP A 252 23.06 8.65 3.88
C TRP A 252 22.19 9.82 4.38
N PHE A 253 20.91 9.86 4.05
CA PHE A 253 19.98 10.88 4.57
C PHE A 253 19.75 10.74 6.09
N GLN A 254 19.73 9.51 6.61
CA GLN A 254 19.71 9.29 8.06
C GLN A 254 21.03 9.71 8.72
N GLN A 255 22.18 9.40 8.10
CA GLN A 255 23.48 9.88 8.57
C GLN A 255 23.55 11.42 8.58
N MET A 256 23.07 12.08 7.53
CA MET A 256 23.00 13.54 7.49
C MET A 256 22.09 14.10 8.59
N THR A 257 20.94 13.48 8.83
CA THR A 257 20.04 13.86 9.93
C THR A 257 20.76 13.75 11.28
N TYR A 258 21.50 12.66 11.52
CA TYR A 258 22.34 12.49 12.70
C TYR A 258 23.41 13.60 12.83
N LEU A 259 24.19 13.84 11.77
CA LEU A 259 25.28 14.83 11.75
C LEU A 259 24.78 16.28 11.96
N LEU A 260 23.66 16.64 11.33
CA LEU A 260 23.02 17.96 11.51
C LEU A 260 22.55 18.17 12.96
N ARG A 261 22.09 17.10 13.62
CA ARG A 261 21.68 17.16 15.03
C ARG A 261 22.87 17.25 15.99
N ARG A 262 24.02 16.69 15.60
CA ARG A 262 25.31 16.84 16.28
C ARG A 262 26.02 18.16 15.99
N LYS A 263 25.52 18.97 15.05
CA LYS A 263 26.17 20.19 14.52
C LYS A 263 27.53 19.92 13.85
N GLU A 264 27.72 18.72 13.33
CA GLU A 264 28.94 18.31 12.62
C GLU A 264 28.86 18.69 11.12
N LEU A 265 28.80 20.00 10.86
CA LEU A 265 28.41 20.56 9.55
C LEU A 265 29.37 20.21 8.40
N ALA A 266 30.65 20.00 8.70
CA ALA A 266 31.65 19.62 7.71
C ALA A 266 31.44 18.17 7.21
N LEU A 267 31.12 17.25 8.13
CA LEU A 267 30.79 15.87 7.78
C LEU A 267 29.45 15.79 7.07
N ALA A 268 28.45 16.58 7.49
CA ALA A 268 27.18 16.68 6.80
C ALA A 268 27.35 17.19 5.35
N GLN A 269 28.26 18.14 5.11
CA GLN A 269 28.60 18.60 3.76
C GLN A 269 29.23 17.49 2.93
N LYS A 270 30.17 16.73 3.49
CA LYS A 270 30.79 15.63 2.76
C LYS A 270 29.75 14.62 2.29
N LYS A 271 28.82 14.25 3.18
CA LYS A 271 27.69 13.36 2.85
C LYS A 271 26.73 13.94 1.82
N LEU A 272 26.48 15.24 1.87
CA LEU A 272 25.70 15.95 0.85
C LEU A 272 26.33 15.78 -0.54
N GLU A 273 27.65 16.01 -0.67
CA GLU A 273 28.33 15.89 -1.96
C GLU A 273 28.35 14.45 -2.49
N GLU A 274 28.54 13.46 -1.61
CA GLU A 274 28.42 12.03 -1.97
C GLU A 274 27.02 11.72 -2.56
N ALA A 275 25.96 12.21 -1.92
CA ALA A 275 24.59 12.05 -2.40
C ALA A 275 24.33 12.79 -3.73
N LYS A 276 24.89 14.00 -3.90
CA LYS A 276 24.79 14.76 -5.16
C LYS A 276 25.46 14.02 -6.32
N CYS A 277 26.65 13.46 -6.12
CA CYS A 277 27.33 12.67 -7.15
C CYS A 277 26.48 11.48 -7.61
N LEU A 278 25.90 10.74 -6.66
CA LEU A 278 25.05 9.60 -7.00
C LEU A 278 23.79 10.03 -7.76
N LEU A 279 23.14 11.11 -7.34
CA LEU A 279 21.95 11.63 -8.02
C LEU A 279 22.24 12.23 -9.40
N ALA A 280 23.46 12.73 -9.64
CA ALA A 280 23.88 13.17 -10.97
C ALA A 280 23.95 12.00 -11.96
N GLU A 281 24.39 10.82 -11.50
CA GLU A 281 24.42 9.60 -12.32
C GLU A 281 23.03 8.95 -12.45
N LYS A 282 22.20 9.07 -11.41
CA LYS A 282 20.88 8.45 -11.30
C LYS A 282 19.86 9.48 -10.81
N PRO A 283 19.17 10.20 -11.71
CA PRO A 283 18.30 11.31 -11.34
C PRO A 283 16.97 10.83 -10.73
N MET A 284 17.02 10.43 -9.46
CA MET A 284 15.86 9.98 -8.69
C MET A 284 15.13 11.20 -8.10
N GLN A 285 13.97 11.55 -8.64
CA GLN A 285 13.27 12.81 -8.34
C GLN A 285 12.88 12.96 -6.87
N ARG A 286 12.42 11.86 -6.27
CA ARG A 286 12.01 11.80 -4.86
C ARG A 286 13.18 12.07 -3.93
N GLU A 287 14.30 11.38 -4.14
CA GLU A 287 15.53 11.54 -3.38
C GLU A 287 16.15 12.92 -3.58
N GLN A 288 16.06 13.50 -4.78
CA GLN A 288 16.48 14.87 -5.04
C GLN A 288 15.71 15.87 -4.16
N GLY A 289 14.38 15.73 -4.07
CA GLY A 289 13.57 16.58 -3.19
C GLY A 289 13.94 16.41 -1.70
N MET A 290 14.21 15.19 -1.25
CA MET A 290 14.68 14.92 0.12
C MET A 290 16.06 15.55 0.40
N LEU A 291 16.99 15.44 -0.57
CA LEU A 291 18.34 15.98 -0.45
C LEU A 291 18.34 17.51 -0.37
N LEU A 292 17.52 18.19 -1.18
CA LEU A 292 17.37 19.65 -1.11
C LEU A 292 16.86 20.10 0.26
N GLY A 293 15.93 19.36 0.87
CA GLY A 293 15.49 19.60 2.25
C GLY A 293 16.64 19.55 3.26
N LEU A 294 17.50 18.51 3.17
CA LEU A 294 18.67 18.37 4.05
C LEU A 294 19.76 19.42 3.76
N GLU A 295 20.00 19.76 2.50
CA GLU A 295 20.92 20.84 2.12
C GLU A 295 20.43 22.18 2.67
N GLY A 296 19.13 22.42 2.60
CA GLY A 296 18.52 23.62 3.16
C GLY A 296 18.66 23.70 4.68
N MET A 297 18.50 22.58 5.39
CA MET A 297 18.76 22.51 6.85
C MET A 297 20.23 22.76 7.18
N LEU A 298 21.16 22.24 6.37
CA LEU A 298 22.60 22.51 6.49
C LEU A 298 22.90 24.00 6.27
N ALA A 299 22.37 24.59 5.21
CA ALA A 299 22.51 26.01 4.90
C ALA A 299 21.94 26.90 6.02
N PHE A 300 20.80 26.51 6.61
CA PHE A 300 20.21 27.21 7.75
C PHE A 300 21.18 27.26 8.94
N GLN A 301 21.76 26.12 9.31
CA GLN A 301 22.70 26.03 10.42
C GLN A 301 24.02 26.78 10.18
N ARG A 302 24.35 27.10 8.92
CA ARG A 302 25.46 27.99 8.54
C ARG A 302 25.12 29.48 8.53
N GLY A 303 23.87 29.84 8.80
CA GLY A 303 23.40 31.23 8.72
C GLY A 303 23.00 31.68 7.31
N GLU A 304 22.98 30.79 6.32
CA GLU A 304 22.62 31.10 4.92
C GLU A 304 21.09 31.10 4.72
N GLN A 305 20.37 31.94 5.47
CA GLN A 305 18.90 31.91 5.60
C GLN A 305 18.14 31.95 4.27
N ALA A 306 18.52 32.85 3.36
CA ALA A 306 17.87 32.97 2.05
C ALA A 306 18.08 31.73 1.15
N ARG A 307 19.25 31.10 1.24
CA ARG A 307 19.54 29.86 0.51
C ARG A 307 18.78 28.70 1.13
N ALA A 308 18.81 28.58 2.45
CA ALA A 308 18.06 27.56 3.19
C ALA A 308 16.58 27.55 2.81
N ARG A 309 15.95 28.74 2.79
CA ARG A 309 14.55 28.89 2.41
C ARG A 309 14.25 28.39 1.00
N ARG A 310 15.05 28.81 0.02
CA ARG A 310 14.87 28.37 -1.38
C ARG A 310 14.98 26.86 -1.50
N LEU A 311 16.02 26.27 -0.92
CA LEU A 311 16.28 24.82 -1.01
C LEU A 311 15.18 23.98 -0.35
N ILE A 312 14.73 24.34 0.85
CA ILE A 312 13.66 23.59 1.54
C ILE A 312 12.33 23.75 0.78
N ASP A 313 12.00 24.97 0.34
CA ASP A 313 10.76 25.22 -0.41
C ASP A 313 10.76 24.41 -1.73
N GLU A 314 11.86 24.45 -2.49
CA GLU A 314 12.04 23.69 -3.73
C GLU A 314 11.98 22.17 -3.50
N GLY A 315 12.68 21.66 -2.48
CA GLY A 315 12.66 20.23 -2.17
C GLY A 315 11.26 19.71 -1.83
N ILE A 316 10.48 20.49 -1.09
CA ILE A 316 9.09 20.16 -0.74
C ILE A 316 8.19 20.22 -1.98
N ASP A 317 8.39 21.19 -2.87
CA ASP A 317 7.61 21.29 -4.11
C ASP A 317 7.93 20.12 -5.07
N ILE A 318 9.19 19.69 -5.19
CA ILE A 318 9.56 18.48 -5.93
C ILE A 318 8.84 17.27 -5.34
N LEU A 319 8.93 17.05 -4.02
CA LEU A 319 8.28 15.91 -3.37
C LEU A 319 6.77 15.90 -3.59
N ARG A 320 6.11 17.07 -3.55
CA ARG A 320 4.68 17.20 -3.88
C ARG A 320 4.41 16.75 -5.32
N GLN A 321 5.25 17.14 -6.27
CA GLN A 321 5.10 16.79 -7.70
C GLN A 321 5.35 15.30 -7.99
N THR A 322 6.22 14.64 -7.22
CA THR A 322 6.47 13.20 -7.38
C THR A 322 5.24 12.34 -7.07
N ARG A 323 4.27 12.88 -6.32
CA ARG A 323 3.05 12.19 -5.84
C ARG A 323 3.29 10.99 -4.92
N PHE A 324 4.48 10.84 -4.34
CA PHE A 324 4.68 9.90 -3.24
C PHE A 324 4.19 10.51 -1.92
N VAL A 325 2.91 10.31 -1.60
CA VAL A 325 2.24 10.92 -0.43
C VAL A 325 3.01 10.68 0.89
N PRO A 326 3.48 9.46 1.23
CA PRO A 326 4.24 9.25 2.46
C PRO A 326 5.50 10.11 2.54
N HIS A 327 6.25 10.21 1.46
CA HIS A 327 7.52 10.95 1.44
C HIS A 327 7.29 12.46 1.56
N TYR A 328 6.22 12.95 0.92
CA TYR A 328 5.77 14.33 1.09
C TYR A 328 5.40 14.63 2.55
N LEU A 329 4.60 13.76 3.18
CA LEU A 329 4.23 13.87 4.60
C LEU A 329 5.45 13.87 5.51
N TYR A 330 6.38 12.92 5.31
CA TYR A 330 7.61 12.84 6.09
C TYR A 330 8.47 14.08 5.94
N ALA A 331 8.60 14.63 4.74
CA ALA A 331 9.42 15.82 4.50
C ALA A 331 8.82 17.07 5.14
N VAL A 332 7.50 17.30 4.99
CA VAL A 332 6.82 18.42 5.66
C VAL A 332 6.95 18.28 7.18
N ARG A 333 6.74 17.07 7.72
CA ARG A 333 6.91 16.80 9.15
C ARG A 333 8.33 17.03 9.64
N LYS A 334 9.33 16.60 8.85
CA LYS A 334 10.75 16.79 9.19
C LYS A 334 11.10 18.28 9.23
N VAL A 335 10.63 19.08 8.28
CA VAL A 335 10.82 20.54 8.28
C VAL A 335 10.11 21.21 9.45
N GLU A 336 8.87 20.79 9.76
CA GLU A 336 8.12 21.31 10.90
C GLU A 336 8.85 21.03 12.23
N ARG A 337 9.30 19.78 12.44
CA ARG A 337 10.13 19.39 13.61
C ARG A 337 11.46 20.12 13.65
N PHE A 338 12.10 20.35 12.49
CA PHE A 338 13.34 21.12 12.42
C PHE A 338 13.14 22.52 13.00
N PHE A 339 12.05 23.21 12.66
CA PHE A 339 11.76 24.54 13.18
C PHE A 339 11.38 24.58 14.66
N GLN A 340 10.87 23.49 15.23
CA GLN A 340 10.67 23.39 16.69
C GLN A 340 12.01 23.43 17.46
N ILE A 341 13.09 22.99 16.82
CA ILE A 341 14.42 22.83 17.43
C ILE A 341 15.34 24.00 17.06
N TYR A 342 15.22 24.50 15.82
CA TYR A 342 15.99 25.61 15.28
C TYR A 342 15.03 26.72 14.84
N PRO A 343 14.55 27.56 15.77
CA PRO A 343 13.65 28.66 15.43
C PRO A 343 14.30 29.61 14.41
N GLY A 344 13.57 29.93 13.34
CA GLY A 344 13.96 30.87 12.28
C GLY A 344 12.92 31.97 12.07
N ASP A 345 12.77 32.42 10.82
CA ASP A 345 11.73 33.39 10.44
C ASP A 345 10.30 32.90 10.79
N SER A 346 9.53 33.74 11.50
CA SER A 346 8.22 33.35 12.03
C SER A 346 7.19 33.03 10.93
N ALA A 347 7.21 33.76 9.81
CA ALA A 347 6.31 33.51 8.70
C ALA A 347 6.64 32.18 8.01
N TRP A 348 7.93 31.86 7.85
CA TRP A 348 8.39 30.60 7.28
C TRP A 348 8.06 29.39 8.17
N GLN A 349 8.23 29.52 9.49
CA GLN A 349 7.79 28.49 10.44
C GLN A 349 6.27 28.27 10.36
N GLN A 350 5.49 29.36 10.33
CA GLN A 350 4.03 29.28 10.28
C GLN A 350 3.53 28.65 8.97
N LYS A 351 4.25 28.85 7.84
CA LYS A 351 3.97 28.17 6.56
C LYS A 351 3.95 26.65 6.74
N TYR A 352 5.01 26.07 7.30
CA TYR A 352 5.12 24.61 7.44
C TYR A 352 4.24 24.04 8.56
N ARG A 353 3.98 24.80 9.62
CA ARG A 353 2.99 24.41 10.63
C ARG A 353 1.58 24.30 10.04
N LYS A 354 1.18 25.27 9.21
CA LYS A 354 -0.11 25.25 8.50
C LYS A 354 -0.17 24.11 7.48
N GLU A 355 0.91 23.88 6.74
CA GLU A 355 0.97 22.80 5.75
C GLU A 355 0.87 21.42 6.42
N TRP A 356 1.57 21.20 7.53
CA TRP A 356 1.44 19.97 8.31
C TRP A 356 0.02 19.77 8.86
N ALA A 357 -0.60 20.82 9.40
CA ALA A 357 -1.98 20.75 9.89
C ALA A 357 -2.98 20.43 8.75
N ARG A 358 -2.80 21.03 7.56
CA ARG A 358 -3.60 20.73 6.37
C ARG A 358 -3.49 19.25 6.00
N LEU A 359 -2.27 18.72 5.96
CA LEU A 359 -2.01 17.33 5.61
C LEU A 359 -2.51 16.34 6.66
N TRP A 360 -2.43 16.72 7.93
CA TRP A 360 -2.97 15.94 9.04
C TRP A 360 -4.48 15.69 8.88
N GLU A 361 -5.24 16.72 8.51
CA GLU A 361 -6.67 16.63 8.25
C GLU A 361 -6.97 15.92 6.92
N GLU A 362 -6.29 16.28 5.83
CA GLU A 362 -6.49 15.70 4.49
C GLU A 362 -6.40 14.17 4.49
N HIS A 363 -5.41 13.62 5.22
CA HIS A 363 -5.19 12.17 5.30
C HIS A 363 -5.79 11.52 6.56
N ARG A 364 -6.61 12.26 7.33
CA ARG A 364 -7.25 11.79 8.58
C ARG A 364 -6.24 11.12 9.54
N LEU A 365 -5.05 11.71 9.67
CA LEU A 365 -3.93 11.09 10.39
C LEU A 365 -4.22 10.88 11.87
N GLY A 366 -5.08 11.69 12.49
CA GLY A 366 -5.51 11.51 13.88
C GLY A 366 -6.34 10.24 14.11
N GLU A 367 -7.27 9.94 13.20
CA GLU A 367 -8.06 8.70 13.26
C GLU A 367 -7.20 7.49 12.92
N LEU A 368 -6.35 7.62 11.89
CA LEU A 368 -5.39 6.59 11.49
C LEU A 368 -4.50 6.20 12.68
N HIS A 369 -3.95 7.19 13.39
CA HIS A 369 -3.10 6.97 14.57
C HIS A 369 -3.82 6.15 15.65
N LYS A 370 -5.05 6.54 16.01
CA LYS A 370 -5.84 5.84 17.02
C LYS A 370 -6.08 4.37 16.63
N GLN A 371 -6.42 4.11 15.37
CA GLN A 371 -6.65 2.75 14.89
C GLN A 371 -5.34 1.93 14.85
N LEU A 372 -4.20 2.57 14.57
CA LEU A 372 -2.89 1.92 14.64
C LEU A 372 -2.52 1.56 16.08
N GLU A 373 -2.70 2.47 17.05
CA GLU A 373 -2.48 2.17 18.48
C GLU A 373 -3.31 0.96 18.91
N GLU A 374 -4.60 0.94 18.58
CA GLU A 374 -5.49 -0.18 18.91
C GLU A 374 -5.10 -1.49 18.20
N LEU A 375 -4.59 -1.43 16.97
CA LEU A 375 -4.13 -2.60 16.23
C LEU A 375 -2.87 -3.17 16.86
N PHE A 376 -1.86 -2.33 17.12
CA PHE A 376 -0.59 -2.79 17.69
C PHE A 376 -0.77 -3.31 19.12
N ALA A 377 -1.60 -2.68 19.95
CA ALA A 377 -1.92 -3.19 21.29
C ALA A 377 -2.60 -4.57 21.29
N ARG A 378 -3.26 -4.97 20.19
CA ARG A 378 -3.90 -6.28 20.05
C ARG A 378 -2.99 -7.35 19.45
N GLN A 379 -2.01 -6.96 18.65
CA GLN A 379 -1.21 -7.86 17.82
C GLN A 379 0.22 -8.05 18.34
N LEU A 380 0.76 -7.06 19.06
CA LEU A 380 2.12 -7.06 19.59
C LEU A 380 2.10 -7.10 21.11
#